data_AF-Q0BSF8-F1
#
_entry.id   AF-Q0BSF8-F1
#
_cell.length_a   1.000
_cell.length_b   1.000
_cell.length_c   1.000
_cell.angle_alpha   90.00
_cell.angle_beta   90.00
_cell.angle_gamma   90.00
#
_symmetry.space_group_name_H-M   'P 1'
#
loop_
_entity.id
_entity.type
_entity.pdbx_description
1 polymer ?
#
loop_
_entity_poly.entity_id
_entity_poly.type
_entity_poly.pdbx_seq_one_letter_code
_entity_poly.pdbx_strand_id
1 'polypeptide(L)'
;MLALSPEYTAFPSPAPGLLRTLLVALSAGVRLVSMLPVCSRLIMQGTIQVMGSGGQAVWGSAGGIVTNRSGGTISGSFNAVSVYSGAAAGTVINAGLITDNAGALAGASGVYLGNNASDYVNNTGTILETGTGAASGYLVGARLGLGGTIVNSGLIGVSNSLATGVRVDAAGTIINYGTISASGTANVTNGAGAAIYMAGTGANLLQLGVTSTIIGTAVANSAGANTLELLSGVIAGTVSGLGVNYIGFQNAVIDTGAQWVATGNNTITTGSTLINQGTLTNIGSFGGAVTMAANAALSNAATAVLSNGSLSSVIFSNGTGIAITNAGIIQGSASGTALIALANAATLVNSGLISANQTQSTGISVSGSAIITNSGTISATGTLGQAMMLAGGGTVVNSGTIQTQSTFRSAIAFGAGNSRLAISGGSVIIGKVTAAGTGNVLELDGAGTTLSGFGTQYTGFQTINVKGNGWVLADTLTNTNILM
;
A
#
# COMPACT_ATOMS: atom_id res chain seq x y z
N MET A 1 45.34 34.04 11.83
CA MET A 1 45.63 32.62 12.11
C MET A 1 45.78 32.49 13.62
N LEU A 2 44.67 32.30 14.34
CA LEU A 2 44.68 32.02 15.78
C LEU A 2 44.28 30.56 15.93
N ALA A 3 45.20 29.73 16.40
CA ALA A 3 44.90 28.36 16.81
C ALA A 3 44.15 28.44 18.14
N LEU A 4 42.83 28.23 18.12
CA LEU A 4 42.04 28.03 19.32
C LEU A 4 42.17 26.55 19.73
N SER A 5 42.40 26.32 21.02
CA SER A 5 42.47 25.00 21.65
C SER A 5 41.16 24.21 21.45
N PRO A 6 41.20 22.86 21.51
CA PRO A 6 40.02 22.01 21.36
C PRO A 6 39.23 21.96 22.67
N GLU A 7 38.66 23.09 23.11
CA GLU A 7 37.90 23.14 24.36
C GLU A 7 36.37 23.11 24.15
N TYR A 8 35.88 21.89 24.34
CA TYR A 8 34.56 21.41 24.73
C TYR A 8 33.64 22.45 25.41
N THR A 9 32.53 22.84 24.77
CA THR A 9 31.39 23.44 25.50
C THR A 9 30.51 22.32 26.05
N ALA A 10 30.85 21.81 27.23
CA ALA A 10 29.89 21.04 28.02
C ALA A 10 28.80 21.99 28.51
N PHE A 11 27.53 21.62 28.34
CA PHE A 11 26.45 22.19 29.14
C PHE A 11 26.24 21.27 30.35
N PRO A 12 26.82 21.54 31.53
CA PRO A 12 26.39 20.88 32.75
C PRO A 12 25.08 21.52 33.22
N SER A 13 24.13 20.70 33.70
CA SER A 13 22.87 21.08 34.40
C SER A 13 21.59 21.13 33.52
N PRO A 14 20.41 20.68 34.03
CA PRO A 14 19.19 20.46 33.23
C PRO A 14 18.43 21.74 32.85
N ALA A 15 19.07 22.91 32.84
CA ALA A 15 18.43 24.17 32.46
C ALA A 15 18.39 24.31 30.92
N PRO A 16 17.23 24.65 30.30
CA PRO A 16 17.12 24.79 28.86
C PRO A 16 17.90 26.01 28.36
N GLY A 17 19.09 25.80 27.78
CA GLY A 17 19.88 26.83 27.12
C GLY A 17 19.37 27.10 25.70
N LEU A 18 19.06 28.36 25.39
CA LEU A 18 18.71 28.80 24.03
C LEU A 18 19.99 29.26 23.31
N LEU A 19 20.54 28.46 22.40
CA LEU A 19 21.76 28.84 21.66
C LEU A 19 21.37 29.57 20.37
N ARG A 20 21.75 30.85 20.26
CA ARG A 20 21.29 31.76 19.19
C ARG A 20 22.19 31.81 17.96
N THR A 21 23.51 31.65 18.07
CA THR A 21 24.47 31.49 16.94
C THR A 21 25.82 31.04 17.51
N LEU A 22 26.43 29.99 16.96
CA LEU A 22 27.80 29.60 17.29
C LEU A 22 28.49 29.07 16.02
N LEU A 23 29.22 29.95 15.32
CA LEU A 23 30.05 29.59 14.17
C LEU A 23 31.45 29.26 14.66
N VAL A 24 31.89 28.00 14.54
CA VAL A 24 33.27 27.63 14.89
C VAL A 24 33.89 26.78 13.79
N ALA A 25 34.84 27.38 13.07
CA ALA A 25 35.71 26.69 12.13
C ALA A 25 36.79 25.93 12.91
N LEU A 26 36.55 24.66 13.23
CA LEU A 26 37.49 23.82 14.00
C LEU A 26 38.19 22.79 13.10
N SER A 27 39.37 22.34 13.54
CA SER A 27 40.21 21.31 12.91
C SER A 27 39.52 19.94 12.85
N ALA A 28 40.13 18.97 12.15
CA ALA A 28 39.59 17.61 12.00
C ALA A 28 39.33 16.92 13.36
N GLY A 29 38.23 16.16 13.45
CA GLY A 29 37.88 15.32 14.61
C GLY A 29 37.16 16.00 15.78
N VAL A 30 36.70 17.25 15.63
CA VAL A 30 36.14 18.04 16.75
C VAL A 30 34.63 17.87 16.90
N ARG A 31 34.16 17.82 18.15
CA ARG A 31 32.75 17.82 18.55
C ARG A 31 32.39 19.18 19.13
N LEU A 32 31.41 19.88 18.56
CA LEU A 32 31.11 21.25 18.99
C LEU A 32 30.23 21.29 20.23
N VAL A 33 29.11 20.58 20.20
CA VAL A 33 28.19 20.47 21.35
C VAL A 33 28.20 19.04 21.85
N SER A 34 28.61 18.84 23.09
CA SER A 34 28.56 17.54 23.75
C SER A 34 27.44 17.50 24.79
N MET A 35 26.49 16.59 24.59
CA MET A 35 25.42 16.30 25.54
C MET A 35 25.91 15.23 26.53
N LEU A 36 26.12 15.63 27.78
CA LEU A 36 26.57 14.75 28.88
C LEU A 36 25.45 13.81 29.34
N PRO A 37 25.77 12.71 30.06
CA PRO A 37 24.77 11.75 30.49
C PRO A 37 23.77 12.40 31.44
N VAL A 38 22.49 12.12 31.19
CA VAL A 38 21.28 12.53 31.93
C VAL A 38 20.63 13.84 31.44
N CYS A 39 19.43 13.72 30.86
CA CYS A 39 18.45 14.80 30.56
C CYS A 39 18.99 16.09 29.90
N SER A 40 19.95 15.96 28.97
CA SER A 40 20.39 17.07 28.15
C SER A 40 19.32 17.45 27.11
N ARG A 41 18.89 18.71 27.08
CA ARG A 41 18.01 19.28 26.03
C ARG A 41 18.71 20.44 25.33
N LEU A 42 18.94 20.31 24.03
CA LEU A 42 19.46 21.37 23.17
C LEU A 42 18.32 22.02 22.37
N ILE A 43 18.24 23.35 22.37
CA ILE A 43 17.29 24.10 21.55
C ILE A 43 18.05 25.10 20.67
N MET A 44 17.97 24.91 19.34
CA MET A 44 18.65 25.70 18.33
C MET A 44 17.69 26.59 17.54
N GLN A 45 18.10 27.85 17.30
CA GLN A 45 17.41 28.81 16.42
C GLN A 45 18.34 29.55 15.44
N GLY A 46 19.65 29.26 15.47
CA GLY A 46 20.62 29.84 14.53
C GLY A 46 21.55 28.77 13.99
N THR A 47 22.74 29.18 13.53
CA THR A 47 23.69 28.28 12.87
C THR A 47 24.69 27.67 13.85
N ILE A 48 24.79 26.35 13.84
CA ILE A 48 25.97 25.55 14.23
C ILE A 48 26.57 24.99 12.95
N GLN A 49 27.88 25.18 12.76
CA GLN A 49 28.59 24.59 11.63
C GLN A 49 29.97 24.10 12.07
N VAL A 50 30.30 22.86 11.72
CA VAL A 50 31.61 22.22 11.92
C VAL A 50 32.15 21.79 10.57
N MET A 51 33.32 22.32 10.19
CA MET A 51 33.91 22.14 8.85
C MET A 51 35.07 21.15 8.80
N GLY A 52 35.71 20.83 9.93
CA GLY A 52 36.86 19.94 9.96
C GLY A 52 36.47 18.47 9.81
N SER A 53 37.11 17.75 8.89
CA SER A 53 36.85 16.32 8.58
C SER A 53 36.65 15.47 9.84
N GLY A 54 35.63 14.61 9.84
CA GLY A 54 35.27 13.80 11.01
C GLY A 54 34.47 14.55 12.09
N GLY A 55 34.22 15.84 11.91
CA GLY A 55 33.57 16.70 12.89
C GLY A 55 32.08 16.43 13.06
N GLN A 56 31.61 16.56 14.30
CA GLN A 56 30.20 16.41 14.68
C GLN A 56 29.69 17.72 15.27
N ALA A 57 28.58 18.24 14.73
CA ALA A 57 28.01 19.48 15.26
C ALA A 57 27.37 19.26 16.63
N VAL A 58 26.54 18.23 16.76
CA VAL A 58 25.98 17.79 18.03
C VAL A 58 26.32 16.32 18.25
N TRP A 59 26.89 16.03 19.41
CA TRP A 59 27.24 14.68 19.85
C TRP A 59 26.68 14.39 21.25
N GLY A 60 26.14 13.19 21.45
CA GLY A 60 25.73 12.70 22.77
C GLY A 60 26.04 11.22 22.94
N SER A 61 26.45 10.81 24.15
CA SER A 61 26.72 9.41 24.51
C SER A 61 25.61 8.76 25.35
N ALA A 62 24.55 9.51 25.68
CA ALA A 62 23.52 9.07 26.60
C ALA A 62 22.20 9.81 26.36
N GLY A 63 21.38 9.29 25.43
CA GLY A 63 20.04 9.81 25.12
C GLY A 63 19.95 11.33 24.95
N GLY A 64 18.78 11.90 25.26
CA GLY A 64 18.56 13.35 25.28
C GLY A 64 17.82 13.88 24.06
N ILE A 65 17.51 15.17 24.06
CA ILE A 65 16.65 15.82 23.06
C ILE A 65 17.39 16.94 22.33
N VAL A 66 17.46 16.86 21.01
CA VAL A 66 17.93 17.93 20.12
C VAL A 66 16.74 18.54 19.41
N THR A 67 16.49 19.83 19.61
CA THR A 67 15.44 20.59 18.91
C THR A 67 16.09 21.63 18.00
N ASN A 68 15.94 21.49 16.68
CA ASN A 68 16.28 22.52 15.71
C ASN A 68 14.99 23.21 15.24
N ARG A 69 14.79 24.47 15.62
CA ARG A 69 13.59 25.22 15.23
C ARG A 69 13.72 25.75 13.80
N SER A 70 12.60 26.22 13.25
CA SER A 70 12.58 26.91 11.96
C SER A 70 13.61 28.06 11.93
N GLY A 71 14.34 28.19 10.82
CA GLY A 71 15.46 29.13 10.67
C GLY A 71 16.79 28.67 11.27
N GLY A 72 16.81 27.61 12.08
CA GLY A 72 18.05 27.02 12.62
C GLY A 72 18.75 26.11 11.61
N THR A 73 20.08 26.14 11.64
CA THR A 73 20.95 25.28 10.82
C THR A 73 21.91 24.51 11.73
N ILE A 74 21.93 23.19 11.64
CA ILE A 74 22.93 22.34 12.29
C ILE A 74 23.72 21.64 11.20
N SER A 75 25.03 21.87 11.15
CA SER A 75 25.89 21.26 10.15
C SER A 75 27.20 20.70 10.69
N GLY A 76 27.50 19.43 10.38
CA GLY A 76 28.76 18.77 10.75
C GLY A 76 29.36 18.01 9.57
N SER A 77 30.67 17.85 9.48
CA SER A 77 31.31 17.24 8.29
C SER A 77 31.27 15.70 8.26
N PHE A 78 30.94 15.04 9.38
CA PHE A 78 30.76 13.58 9.46
C PHE A 78 29.34 13.25 9.89
N ASN A 79 28.91 13.70 11.07
CA ASN A 79 27.50 13.71 11.42
C ASN A 79 27.07 15.12 11.83
N ALA A 80 25.91 15.59 11.37
CA ALA A 80 25.40 16.87 11.87
C ALA A 80 24.87 16.71 13.31
N VAL A 81 24.04 15.69 13.53
CA VAL A 81 23.59 15.26 14.86
C VAL A 81 23.87 13.79 15.07
N SER A 82 24.52 13.43 16.17
CA SER A 82 24.75 12.03 16.54
C SER A 82 24.55 11.76 18.03
N VAL A 83 23.69 10.80 18.36
CA VAL A 83 23.46 10.37 19.76
C VAL A 83 23.47 8.85 19.81
N TYR A 84 24.47 8.24 20.44
CA TYR A 84 24.65 6.78 20.39
C TYR A 84 25.37 6.23 21.61
N SER A 85 25.36 4.90 21.78
CA SER A 85 25.99 4.16 22.89
C SER A 85 25.39 4.42 24.29
N GLY A 86 24.23 5.06 24.37
CA GLY A 86 23.49 5.26 25.61
C GLY A 86 22.43 4.18 25.87
N ALA A 87 22.04 3.99 27.13
CA ALA A 87 20.89 3.15 27.48
C ALA A 87 19.54 3.87 27.29
N ALA A 88 19.53 5.21 27.33
CA ALA A 88 18.34 6.04 27.13
C ALA A 88 18.19 6.46 25.66
N ALA A 89 16.96 6.62 25.20
CA ALA A 89 16.66 7.01 23.82
C ALA A 89 17.15 8.44 23.52
N GLY A 90 17.66 8.63 22.31
CA GLY A 90 17.90 9.93 21.70
C GLY A 90 16.65 10.42 20.97
N THR A 91 16.43 11.72 20.96
CA THR A 91 15.33 12.36 20.24
C THR A 91 15.82 13.55 19.44
N VAL A 92 15.44 13.63 18.17
CA VAL A 92 15.67 14.79 17.30
C VAL A 92 14.33 15.33 16.83
N ILE A 93 14.09 16.61 17.08
CA ILE A 93 12.95 17.37 16.58
C ILE A 93 13.49 18.45 15.65
N ASN A 94 13.23 18.34 14.36
CA ASN A 94 13.75 19.25 13.35
C ASN A 94 12.64 19.99 12.61
N ALA A 95 12.67 21.31 12.64
CA ALA A 95 11.88 22.22 11.81
C ALA A 95 12.76 23.16 10.97
N GLY A 96 14.09 23.09 11.12
CA GLY A 96 15.08 23.86 10.36
C GLY A 96 15.86 22.98 9.38
N LEU A 97 17.12 23.34 9.12
CA LEU A 97 18.05 22.57 8.31
C LEU A 97 19.01 21.77 9.20
N ILE A 98 19.06 20.45 9.03
CA ILE A 98 20.15 19.60 9.53
C ILE A 98 20.84 19.03 8.30
N THR A 99 22.15 19.28 8.16
CA THR A 99 22.88 18.81 6.98
C THR A 99 24.32 18.48 7.31
N ASP A 100 24.91 17.49 6.65
CA ASP A 100 26.36 17.32 6.78
C ASP A 100 27.12 18.32 5.87
N ASN A 101 28.41 18.52 6.10
CA ASN A 101 29.25 19.40 5.28
C ASN A 101 30.08 18.59 4.27
N ALA A 102 29.42 17.95 3.31
CA ALA A 102 29.94 17.38 2.06
C ALA A 102 31.36 16.79 2.09
N GLY A 103 31.68 15.99 3.10
CA GLY A 103 32.98 15.34 3.22
C GLY A 103 33.18 14.22 2.18
N ALA A 104 34.43 13.80 1.98
CA ALA A 104 34.77 12.62 1.17
C ALA A 104 34.78 11.31 1.99
N LEU A 105 34.27 11.35 3.23
CA LEU A 105 34.29 10.20 4.13
C LEU A 105 33.36 9.10 3.63
N ALA A 106 33.78 7.87 3.88
CA ALA A 106 33.07 6.65 3.52
C ALA A 106 31.86 6.34 4.44
N GLY A 107 31.35 7.32 5.15
CA GLY A 107 30.23 7.18 6.07
C GLY A 107 29.97 8.52 6.72
N ALA A 108 28.70 8.91 6.79
CA ALA A 108 28.27 10.19 7.32
C ALA A 108 26.76 10.16 7.49
N SER A 109 26.22 11.01 8.36
CA SER A 109 24.77 11.16 8.46
C SER A 109 24.34 12.57 8.80
N GLY A 110 23.24 13.03 8.21
CA GLY A 110 22.56 14.23 8.72
C GLY A 110 22.17 14.01 10.19
N VAL A 111 21.45 12.92 10.46
CA VAL A 111 21.11 12.48 11.81
C VAL A 111 21.49 11.02 11.99
N TYR A 112 22.21 10.70 13.07
CA TYR A 112 22.48 9.32 13.50
C TYR A 112 22.06 9.11 14.96
N LEU A 113 21.07 8.25 15.21
CA LEU A 113 20.72 7.79 16.54
C LEU A 113 21.03 6.31 16.68
N GLY A 114 21.67 5.88 17.76
CA GLY A 114 22.09 4.50 17.97
C GLY A 114 22.19 4.13 19.44
N ASN A 115 21.17 4.47 20.24
CA ASN A 115 21.09 4.14 21.66
C ASN A 115 20.26 2.89 21.89
N ASN A 116 19.02 2.88 21.42
CA ASN A 116 18.09 1.75 21.60
C ASN A 116 16.91 1.83 20.62
N ALA A 117 16.02 0.84 20.70
CA ALA A 117 14.82 0.72 19.85
C ALA A 117 13.74 1.79 20.09
N SER A 118 13.98 2.76 20.98
CA SER A 118 13.09 3.90 21.25
C SER A 118 13.67 5.23 20.75
N ASP A 119 14.79 5.22 20.02
CA ASP A 119 15.30 6.42 19.34
C ASP A 119 14.22 7.04 18.44
N TYR A 120 14.12 8.37 18.43
CA TYR A 120 13.00 9.08 17.80
C TYR A 120 13.47 10.29 16.98
N VAL A 121 12.99 10.38 15.73
CA VAL A 121 13.19 11.56 14.88
C VAL A 121 11.82 12.09 14.45
N ASN A 122 11.56 13.37 14.68
CA ASN A 122 10.42 14.09 14.13
C ASN A 122 10.93 15.24 13.26
N ASN A 123 10.74 15.12 11.95
CA ASN A 123 11.23 16.07 10.96
C ASN A 123 10.06 16.77 10.25
N THR A 124 9.89 18.06 10.50
CA THR A 124 9.06 18.98 9.70
C THR A 124 9.90 19.93 8.84
N GLY A 125 11.23 19.92 9.00
CA GLY A 125 12.19 20.71 8.24
C GLY A 125 12.92 19.89 7.18
N THR A 126 14.20 20.19 6.97
CA THR A 126 15.08 19.47 6.03
C THR A 126 16.18 18.75 6.79
N ILE A 127 16.31 17.44 6.53
CA ILE A 127 17.51 16.66 6.85
C ILE A 127 18.16 16.25 5.53
N LEU A 128 19.40 16.66 5.30
CA LEU A 128 20.07 16.45 4.02
C LEU A 128 21.50 15.95 4.21
N GLU A 129 21.81 14.78 3.67
CA GLU A 129 23.20 14.30 3.57
C GLU A 129 23.76 14.61 2.17
N THR A 130 24.96 15.18 2.14
CA THR A 130 25.61 15.80 1.00
C THR A 130 27.00 15.24 0.72
N GLY A 131 27.46 14.27 1.51
CA GLY A 131 28.75 13.62 1.38
C GLY A 131 28.97 13.04 -0.02
N THR A 132 30.21 13.14 -0.49
CA THR A 132 30.62 12.66 -1.82
C THR A 132 31.40 11.35 -1.76
N GLY A 133 31.58 10.80 -0.56
CA GLY A 133 32.28 9.53 -0.36
C GLY A 133 31.67 8.40 -1.18
N ALA A 134 32.52 7.51 -1.71
CA ALA A 134 32.10 6.38 -2.53
C ALA A 134 31.54 5.20 -1.70
N ALA A 135 31.11 5.44 -0.46
CA ALA A 135 30.65 4.38 0.41
C ALA A 135 29.19 4.01 0.16
N SER A 136 29.01 2.76 -0.24
CA SER A 136 27.70 2.16 -0.49
C SER A 136 26.84 2.10 0.78
N GLY A 137 25.81 2.94 0.88
CA GLY A 137 24.74 2.82 1.88
C GLY A 137 25.07 3.27 3.31
N TYR A 138 26.21 3.94 3.51
CA TYR A 138 26.63 4.47 4.82
C TYR A 138 26.63 6.00 4.90
N LEU A 139 26.42 6.67 3.77
CA LEU A 139 26.01 8.07 3.70
C LEU A 139 24.50 8.12 3.82
N VAL A 140 23.96 8.73 4.88
CA VAL A 140 22.53 8.64 5.20
C VAL A 140 21.92 9.98 5.64
N GLY A 141 20.77 10.37 5.08
CA GLY A 141 20.02 11.51 5.60
C GLY A 141 19.68 11.36 7.09
N ALA A 142 18.89 10.33 7.43
CA ALA A 142 18.59 9.95 8.81
C ALA A 142 18.79 8.45 9.05
N ARG A 143 19.61 8.11 10.04
CA ARG A 143 19.95 6.72 10.40
C ARG A 143 19.59 6.38 11.84
N LEU A 144 18.91 5.25 12.03
CA LEU A 144 18.64 4.63 13.31
C LEU A 144 19.39 3.29 13.43
N GLY A 145 20.43 3.25 14.28
CA GLY A 145 21.34 2.11 14.41
C GLY A 145 20.78 0.92 15.20
N LEU A 146 19.87 1.16 16.14
CA LEU A 146 19.32 0.12 17.03
C LEU A 146 17.79 0.04 16.97
N GLY A 147 17.19 0.58 15.91
CA GLY A 147 15.74 0.66 15.71
C GLY A 147 15.18 2.00 16.16
N GLY A 148 13.85 2.10 16.28
CA GLY A 148 13.18 3.34 16.68
C GLY A 148 12.14 3.81 15.68
N THR A 149 11.80 5.10 15.75
CA THR A 149 10.74 5.71 14.93
C THR A 149 11.19 7.00 14.27
N ILE A 150 10.91 7.13 12.97
CA ILE A 150 11.06 8.38 12.22
C ILE A 150 9.67 8.84 11.79
N VAL A 151 9.31 10.09 12.10
CA VAL A 151 8.14 10.78 11.57
C VAL A 151 8.64 11.92 10.70
N ASN A 152 8.34 11.86 9.40
CA ASN A 152 8.76 12.87 8.44
C ASN A 152 7.56 13.59 7.82
N SER A 153 7.39 14.87 8.10
CA SER A 153 6.48 15.77 7.38
C SER A 153 7.21 16.81 6.52
N GLY A 154 8.55 16.82 6.56
CA GLY A 154 9.40 17.69 5.75
C GLY A 154 10.16 16.93 4.66
N LEU A 155 11.41 17.31 4.42
CA LEU A 155 12.32 16.62 3.50
C LEU A 155 13.38 15.82 4.28
N ILE A 156 13.55 14.55 3.95
CA ILE A 156 14.77 13.80 4.23
C ILE A 156 15.37 13.37 2.89
N GLY A 157 16.60 13.78 2.59
CA GLY A 157 17.18 13.54 1.27
C GLY A 157 18.67 13.29 1.29
N VAL A 158 19.17 12.85 0.13
CA VAL A 158 20.60 12.73 -0.16
C VAL A 158 20.93 13.27 -1.55
N SER A 159 22.14 13.81 -1.73
CA SER A 159 22.61 14.27 -3.04
C SER A 159 23.45 13.25 -3.80
N ASN A 160 24.03 12.27 -3.10
CA ASN A 160 24.89 11.24 -3.68
C ASN A 160 24.09 10.02 -4.12
N SER A 161 24.35 9.50 -5.32
CA SER A 161 23.62 8.36 -5.89
C SER A 161 23.89 7.02 -5.19
N LEU A 162 24.91 6.93 -4.34
CA LEU A 162 25.21 5.77 -3.50
C LEU A 162 24.74 5.93 -2.05
N ALA A 163 24.25 7.11 -1.69
CA ALA A 163 23.73 7.41 -0.35
C ALA A 163 22.29 6.93 -0.19
N THR A 164 21.83 6.89 1.07
CA THR A 164 20.51 6.41 1.47
C THR A 164 19.72 7.54 2.12
N GLY A 165 18.46 7.77 1.73
CA GLY A 165 17.62 8.79 2.38
C GLY A 165 17.44 8.52 3.88
N VAL A 166 16.79 7.39 4.18
CA VAL A 166 16.56 6.91 5.55
C VAL A 166 17.08 5.49 5.70
N ARG A 167 17.81 5.21 6.78
CA ARG A 167 18.29 3.87 7.11
C ARG A 167 17.93 3.44 8.53
N VAL A 168 17.39 2.23 8.67
CA VAL A 168 17.12 1.61 9.98
C VAL A 168 17.83 0.27 10.03
N ASP A 169 18.79 0.12 10.95
CA ASP A 169 19.67 -1.07 11.03
C ASP A 169 19.10 -2.20 11.87
N ALA A 170 18.11 -1.92 12.69
CA ALA A 170 17.30 -2.91 13.39
C ALA A 170 15.82 -2.82 12.94
N ALA A 171 14.90 -3.41 13.69
CA ALA A 171 13.48 -3.21 13.46
C ALA A 171 13.07 -1.76 13.81
N GLY A 172 12.26 -1.13 12.98
CA GLY A 172 11.75 0.20 13.27
C GLY A 172 10.55 0.61 12.43
N THR A 173 10.07 1.81 12.73
CA THR A 173 8.89 2.41 12.12
C THR A 173 9.26 3.71 11.42
N ILE A 174 8.79 3.89 10.19
CA ILE A 174 8.90 5.15 9.46
C ILE A 174 7.48 5.59 9.11
N ILE A 175 7.11 6.80 9.52
CA ILE A 175 5.86 7.46 9.17
C ILE A 175 6.19 8.64 8.28
N ASN A 176 5.86 8.55 7.00
CA ASN A 176 6.15 9.60 6.05
C ASN A 176 4.86 10.33 5.64
N TYR A 177 4.79 11.63 5.93
CA TYR A 177 3.80 12.58 5.41
C TYR A 177 4.42 13.57 4.40
N GLY A 178 5.75 13.68 4.38
CA GLY A 178 6.52 14.57 3.50
C GLY A 178 7.29 13.81 2.41
N THR A 179 8.48 14.30 2.07
CA THR A 179 9.33 13.73 1.02
C THR A 179 10.53 13.00 1.60
N ILE A 180 10.75 11.75 1.17
CA ILE A 180 12.02 11.03 1.37
C ILE A 180 12.63 10.76 -0.01
N SER A 181 13.88 11.16 -0.23
CA SER A 181 14.48 11.15 -1.56
C SER A 181 15.91 10.59 -1.61
N ALA A 182 16.14 9.70 -2.58
CA ALA A 182 17.45 9.37 -3.10
C ALA A 182 17.37 9.22 -4.62
N SER A 183 18.36 9.74 -5.35
CA SER A 183 18.40 9.70 -6.82
C SER A 183 19.06 8.43 -7.37
N GLY A 184 19.64 7.60 -6.50
CA GLY A 184 20.34 6.38 -6.84
C GLY A 184 19.41 5.21 -7.20
N THR A 185 19.99 4.18 -7.81
CA THR A 185 19.36 2.86 -7.94
C THR A 185 19.63 2.07 -6.67
N ALA A 186 18.58 1.61 -6.00
CA ALA A 186 18.73 0.89 -4.74
C ALA A 186 19.45 -0.46 -4.91
N ASN A 187 20.52 -0.63 -4.15
CA ASN A 187 21.13 -1.92 -3.88
C ASN A 187 20.44 -2.56 -2.67
N VAL A 188 19.69 -3.63 -2.91
CA VAL A 188 18.89 -4.30 -1.87
C VAL A 188 19.71 -4.98 -0.77
N THR A 189 21.02 -5.18 -0.97
CA THR A 189 21.91 -5.84 -0.02
C THR A 189 22.50 -4.88 1.01
N ASN A 190 22.71 -3.62 0.64
CA ASN A 190 23.40 -2.65 1.50
C ASN A 190 22.72 -1.27 1.59
N GLY A 191 21.61 -1.05 0.86
CA GLY A 191 20.83 0.17 0.90
C GLY A 191 21.39 1.32 0.07
N ALA A 192 22.53 1.15 -0.61
CA ALA A 192 23.10 2.21 -1.44
C ALA A 192 22.10 2.66 -2.50
N GLY A 193 21.88 3.97 -2.63
CA GLY A 193 20.93 4.56 -3.57
C GLY A 193 19.46 4.41 -3.18
N ALA A 194 19.12 3.75 -2.07
CA ALA A 194 17.73 3.60 -1.63
C ALA A 194 17.21 4.89 -0.97
N ALA A 195 15.95 5.24 -1.23
CA ALA A 195 15.28 6.31 -0.49
C ALA A 195 15.06 5.87 0.96
N ILE A 196 14.67 4.61 1.16
CA ILE A 196 14.49 4.00 2.48
C ILE A 196 15.15 2.62 2.48
N TYR A 197 15.95 2.33 3.49
CA TYR A 197 16.54 1.01 3.72
C TYR A 197 16.31 0.53 5.16
N MET A 198 15.46 -0.49 5.32
CA MET A 198 15.12 -1.09 6.61
C MET A 198 15.81 -2.46 6.72
N ALA A 199 17.07 -2.42 7.17
CA ALA A 199 18.06 -3.48 7.06
C ALA A 199 18.01 -4.54 8.18
N GLY A 200 17.35 -4.25 9.30
CA GLY A 200 17.31 -5.14 10.46
C GLY A 200 16.65 -6.49 10.19
N THR A 201 16.77 -7.45 11.11
CA THR A 201 16.18 -8.80 10.96
C THR A 201 14.75 -8.91 11.48
N GLY A 202 14.26 -7.92 12.23
CA GLY A 202 12.89 -7.89 12.76
C GLY A 202 11.88 -7.31 11.77
N ALA A 203 10.61 -7.30 12.17
CA ALA A 203 9.53 -6.71 11.40
C ALA A 203 9.63 -5.18 11.40
N ASN A 204 9.57 -4.61 10.20
CA ASN A 204 9.57 -3.17 9.97
C ASN A 204 8.19 -2.67 9.55
N LEU A 205 7.92 -1.40 9.85
CA LEU A 205 6.70 -0.73 9.45
C LEU A 205 7.05 0.55 8.68
N LEU A 206 6.62 0.64 7.42
CA LEU A 206 6.63 1.87 6.64
C LEU A 206 5.19 2.33 6.45
N GLN A 207 4.85 3.45 7.06
CA GLN A 207 3.55 4.11 6.95
C GLN A 207 3.65 5.31 6.01
N LEU A 208 2.76 5.37 5.03
CA LEU A 208 2.67 6.47 4.07
C LEU A 208 1.38 7.25 4.30
N GLY A 209 1.52 8.55 4.57
CA GLY A 209 0.43 9.51 4.53
C GLY A 209 0.01 9.84 3.10
N VAL A 210 -1.22 10.34 2.94
CA VAL A 210 -1.81 10.61 1.61
C VAL A 210 -1.08 11.68 0.80
N THR A 211 -0.27 12.54 1.43
CA THR A 211 0.58 13.56 0.78
C THR A 211 2.04 13.14 0.65
N SER A 212 2.39 11.94 1.10
CA SER A 212 3.77 11.49 1.15
C SER A 212 4.35 11.27 -0.26
N THR A 213 5.64 11.54 -0.40
CA THR A 213 6.39 11.30 -1.63
C THR A 213 7.65 10.50 -1.30
N ILE A 214 7.86 9.40 -2.01
CA ILE A 214 9.12 8.66 -2.03
C ILE A 214 9.73 8.82 -3.42
N ILE A 215 10.89 9.48 -3.50
CA ILE A 215 11.67 9.58 -4.73
C ILE A 215 12.81 8.58 -4.62
N GLY A 216 12.70 7.47 -5.35
CA GLY A 216 13.61 6.33 -5.26
C GLY A 216 12.90 5.07 -4.74
N THR A 217 13.67 4.08 -4.31
CA THR A 217 13.14 2.78 -3.84
C THR A 217 13.16 2.70 -2.32
N ALA A 218 12.09 2.16 -1.73
CA ALA A 218 12.02 1.70 -0.36
C ALA A 218 12.28 0.19 -0.31
N VAL A 219 13.27 -0.21 0.48
CA VAL A 219 13.69 -1.60 0.63
C VAL A 219 13.60 -1.99 2.11
N ALA A 220 12.87 -3.05 2.39
CA ALA A 220 12.88 -3.74 3.68
C ALA A 220 13.58 -5.10 3.57
N ASN A 221 13.98 -5.65 4.71
CA ASN A 221 14.61 -6.97 4.78
C ASN A 221 13.66 -8.10 4.32
N SER A 222 14.17 -9.32 4.19
CA SER A 222 13.38 -10.52 3.85
C SER A 222 13.10 -11.46 5.03
N ALA A 223 13.64 -11.17 6.22
CA ALA A 223 13.58 -12.05 7.39
C ALA A 223 12.36 -11.80 8.29
N GLY A 224 11.99 -10.53 8.46
CA GLY A 224 10.81 -10.09 9.21
C GLY A 224 9.56 -10.03 8.33
N ALA A 225 8.39 -10.01 8.98
CA ALA A 225 7.12 -9.72 8.33
C ALA A 225 6.94 -8.19 8.24
N ASN A 226 7.54 -7.58 7.23
CA ASN A 226 7.51 -6.13 7.04
C ASN A 226 6.19 -5.67 6.42
N THR A 227 5.71 -4.52 6.87
CA THR A 227 4.43 -3.96 6.46
C THR A 227 4.63 -2.58 5.83
N LEU A 228 4.09 -2.41 4.62
CA LEU A 228 3.82 -1.13 3.99
C LEU A 228 2.36 -0.76 4.29
N GLU A 229 2.13 0.25 5.09
CA GLU A 229 0.79 0.69 5.49
C GLU A 229 0.45 2.04 4.86
N LEU A 230 -0.74 2.12 4.29
CA LEU A 230 -1.25 3.24 3.51
C LEU A 230 -2.34 3.93 4.33
N LEU A 231 -1.96 5.01 5.00
CA LEU A 231 -2.76 5.68 6.02
C LEU A 231 -3.96 6.42 5.45
N SER A 232 -4.94 6.72 6.31
CA SER A 232 -6.07 7.60 5.98
C SER A 232 -5.68 9.07 5.93
N GLY A 233 -6.50 9.88 5.24
CA GLY A 233 -6.33 11.32 5.12
C GLY A 233 -7.55 11.97 4.47
N VAL A 234 -7.52 13.30 4.33
CA VAL A 234 -8.64 14.09 3.76
C VAL A 234 -8.76 13.96 2.23
N ILE A 235 -7.69 13.54 1.57
CA ILE A 235 -7.63 13.27 0.13
C ILE A 235 -7.21 11.82 -0.10
N ALA A 236 -7.40 11.32 -1.32
CA ALA A 236 -6.84 10.04 -1.70
C ALA A 236 -5.31 10.11 -1.84
N GLY A 237 -4.61 9.15 -1.24
CA GLY A 237 -3.19 8.93 -1.50
C GLY A 237 -2.95 8.28 -2.86
N THR A 238 -1.72 8.34 -3.36
CA THR A 238 -1.32 7.67 -4.62
C THR A 238 -0.15 6.73 -4.38
N VAL A 239 -0.24 5.49 -4.88
CA VAL A 239 0.84 4.51 -4.84
C VAL A 239 1.10 3.96 -6.24
N SER A 240 2.36 3.69 -6.54
CA SER A 240 2.82 3.14 -7.82
C SER A 240 4.10 2.33 -7.61
N GLY A 241 4.32 1.30 -8.43
CA GLY A 241 5.53 0.49 -8.38
C GLY A 241 5.57 -0.47 -7.18
N LEU A 242 4.43 -0.92 -6.65
CA LEU A 242 4.45 -2.04 -5.69
C LEU A 242 5.19 -3.24 -6.31
N GLY A 243 6.11 -3.84 -5.57
CA GLY A 243 6.98 -4.92 -6.07
C GLY A 243 8.23 -4.47 -6.82
N VAL A 244 8.40 -3.17 -7.11
CA VAL A 244 9.61 -2.60 -7.75
C VAL A 244 10.19 -1.46 -6.92
N ASN A 245 9.38 -0.46 -6.58
CA ASN A 245 9.76 0.67 -5.72
C ASN A 245 9.57 0.36 -4.23
N TYR A 246 8.80 -0.66 -3.90
CA TYR A 246 8.57 -1.15 -2.54
C TYR A 246 8.95 -2.63 -2.49
N ILE A 247 10.17 -2.92 -2.04
CA ILE A 247 10.76 -4.26 -2.05
C ILE A 247 10.86 -4.78 -0.61
N GLY A 248 10.60 -6.07 -0.41
CA GLY A 248 10.79 -6.73 0.90
C GLY A 248 9.65 -6.51 1.89
N PHE A 249 8.51 -5.99 1.44
CA PHE A 249 7.29 -5.89 2.23
C PHE A 249 6.40 -7.12 1.98
N GLN A 250 6.19 -7.91 3.03
CA GLN A 250 5.33 -9.10 2.99
C GLN A 250 3.86 -8.70 3.08
N ASN A 251 3.56 -7.57 3.71
CA ASN A 251 2.21 -7.04 3.80
C ASN A 251 2.17 -5.63 3.20
N ALA A 252 1.19 -5.39 2.34
CA ALA A 252 0.71 -4.06 2.01
C ALA A 252 -0.70 -3.90 2.60
N VAL A 253 -0.96 -2.82 3.32
CA VAL A 253 -2.23 -2.60 4.01
C VAL A 253 -2.77 -1.23 3.66
N ILE A 254 -4.04 -1.16 3.26
CA ILE A 254 -4.79 0.10 3.19
C ILE A 254 -5.67 0.17 4.42
N ASP A 255 -5.51 1.24 5.20
CA ASP A 255 -6.22 1.41 6.47
C ASP A 255 -7.73 1.59 6.31
N THR A 256 -8.45 1.28 7.38
CA THR A 256 -9.88 1.59 7.46
C THR A 256 -10.12 3.09 7.27
N GLY A 257 -11.03 3.41 6.36
CA GLY A 257 -11.34 4.80 5.98
C GLY A 257 -10.33 5.46 5.04
N ALA A 258 -9.17 4.83 4.78
CA ALA A 258 -8.21 5.35 3.82
C ALA A 258 -8.71 5.21 2.37
N GLN A 259 -8.33 6.17 1.52
CA GLN A 259 -8.61 6.17 0.09
C GLN A 259 -7.26 6.19 -0.64
N TRP A 260 -6.99 5.19 -1.47
CA TRP A 260 -5.73 5.09 -2.21
C TRP A 260 -5.96 4.78 -3.69
N VAL A 261 -5.21 5.47 -4.54
CA VAL A 261 -5.17 5.24 -5.98
C VAL A 261 -3.89 4.48 -6.34
N ALA A 262 -4.04 3.26 -6.86
CA ALA A 262 -2.94 2.52 -7.47
C ALA A 262 -2.80 2.92 -8.94
N THR A 263 -1.61 3.40 -9.31
CA THR A 263 -1.28 3.90 -10.65
C THR A 263 -0.06 3.17 -11.20
N GLY A 264 0.18 3.27 -12.51
CA GLY A 264 1.32 2.61 -13.15
C GLY A 264 1.25 1.08 -13.03
N ASN A 265 2.40 0.43 -12.85
CA ASN A 265 2.51 -1.02 -12.75
C ASN A 265 2.75 -1.42 -11.30
N ASN A 266 1.92 -2.31 -10.78
CA ASN A 266 1.98 -2.81 -9.41
C ASN A 266 1.93 -4.34 -9.42
N THR A 267 2.72 -4.97 -8.56
CA THR A 267 2.75 -6.43 -8.42
C THR A 267 2.75 -6.84 -6.95
N ILE A 268 1.91 -7.81 -6.60
CA ILE A 268 1.98 -8.58 -5.36
C ILE A 268 2.37 -10.01 -5.73
N THR A 269 3.54 -10.44 -5.27
CA THR A 269 4.10 -11.77 -5.56
C THR A 269 3.65 -12.80 -4.54
N THR A 270 3.85 -14.08 -4.86
CA THR A 270 3.68 -15.18 -3.90
C THR A 270 4.46 -14.92 -2.61
N GLY A 271 3.81 -15.15 -1.47
CA GLY A 271 4.37 -14.87 -0.14
C GLY A 271 4.12 -13.45 0.38
N SER A 272 3.64 -12.54 -0.47
CA SER A 272 3.18 -11.22 -0.07
C SER A 272 1.66 -11.10 -0.16
N THR A 273 1.08 -10.20 0.62
CA THR A 273 -0.35 -9.92 0.64
C THR A 273 -0.62 -8.44 0.51
N LEU A 274 -1.69 -8.09 -0.21
CA LEU A 274 -2.33 -6.78 -0.11
C LEU A 274 -3.66 -6.94 0.60
N ILE A 275 -3.83 -6.24 1.71
CA ILE A 275 -5.07 -6.20 2.51
C ILE A 275 -5.69 -4.81 2.34
N ASN A 276 -6.85 -4.75 1.70
CA ASN A 276 -7.63 -3.53 1.57
C ASN A 276 -8.67 -3.46 2.69
N GLN A 277 -8.49 -2.56 3.66
CA GLN A 277 -9.48 -2.25 4.71
C GLN A 277 -10.23 -0.93 4.47
N GLY A 278 -9.85 -0.19 3.44
CA GLY A 278 -10.47 1.08 3.03
C GLY A 278 -10.98 0.99 1.58
N THR A 279 -10.65 2.01 0.78
CA THR A 279 -10.95 2.04 -0.65
C THR A 279 -9.66 2.00 -1.47
N LEU A 280 -9.60 1.07 -2.41
CA LEU A 280 -8.58 1.00 -3.44
C LEU A 280 -9.18 1.35 -4.80
N THR A 281 -8.61 2.32 -5.49
CA THR A 281 -8.91 2.62 -6.90
C THR A 281 -7.72 2.26 -7.77
N ASN A 282 -7.84 1.24 -8.61
CA ASN A 282 -6.85 0.93 -9.62
C ASN A 282 -7.15 1.72 -10.91
N ILE A 283 -6.17 2.51 -11.36
CA ILE A 283 -6.20 3.19 -12.67
C ILE A 283 -5.06 2.73 -13.59
N GLY A 284 -4.26 1.74 -13.15
CA GLY A 284 -3.11 1.21 -13.89
C GLY A 284 -3.20 -0.31 -14.10
N SER A 285 -2.03 -0.95 -14.15
CA SER A 285 -1.91 -2.41 -14.18
C SER A 285 -1.53 -2.91 -12.80
N PHE A 286 -2.29 -3.89 -12.30
CA PHE A 286 -2.09 -4.48 -11.00
C PHE A 286 -2.11 -6.02 -11.13
N GLY A 287 -0.97 -6.66 -10.91
CA GLY A 287 -0.82 -8.11 -10.92
C GLY A 287 -0.71 -8.67 -9.50
N GLY A 288 -1.59 -9.56 -9.09
CA GLY A 288 -1.59 -10.20 -7.78
C GLY A 288 -3.00 -10.31 -7.21
N ALA A 289 -3.08 -10.53 -5.90
CA ALA A 289 -4.33 -10.73 -5.19
C ALA A 289 -4.60 -9.56 -4.24
N VAL A 290 -5.83 -9.06 -4.26
CA VAL A 290 -6.36 -8.10 -3.30
C VAL A 290 -7.23 -8.86 -2.30
N THR A 291 -6.81 -8.88 -1.04
CA THR A 291 -7.63 -9.37 0.07
C THR A 291 -8.49 -8.24 0.61
N MET A 292 -9.80 -8.37 0.54
CA MET A 292 -10.74 -7.36 1.00
C MET A 292 -11.17 -7.65 2.44
N ALA A 293 -11.08 -6.65 3.32
CA ALA A 293 -11.65 -6.70 4.66
C ALA A 293 -13.13 -6.28 4.65
N ALA A 294 -13.79 -6.30 5.81
CA ALA A 294 -15.19 -5.87 5.92
C ALA A 294 -15.34 -4.39 5.52
N ASN A 295 -16.41 -4.08 4.77
CA ASN A 295 -16.74 -2.75 4.25
C ASN A 295 -15.69 -2.13 3.31
N ALA A 296 -14.71 -2.91 2.85
CA ALA A 296 -13.71 -2.43 1.90
C ALA A 296 -14.31 -2.24 0.50
N ALA A 297 -13.81 -1.24 -0.22
CA ALA A 297 -14.23 -0.92 -1.57
C ALA A 297 -13.05 -1.06 -2.56
N LEU A 298 -13.32 -1.62 -3.74
CA LEU A 298 -12.36 -1.73 -4.83
C LEU A 298 -12.99 -1.22 -6.12
N SER A 299 -12.33 -0.26 -6.77
CA SER A 299 -12.70 0.26 -8.09
C SER A 299 -11.60 -0.03 -9.10
N ASN A 300 -11.94 -0.62 -10.23
CA ASN A 300 -11.04 -0.84 -11.36
C ASN A 300 -11.53 0.02 -12.54
N ALA A 301 -10.80 1.09 -12.85
CA ALA A 301 -11.19 2.07 -13.87
C ALA A 301 -11.17 1.48 -15.29
N ALA A 302 -11.82 2.16 -16.24
CA ALA A 302 -12.05 1.65 -17.60
C ALA A 302 -10.77 1.22 -18.36
N THR A 303 -9.65 1.90 -18.13
CA THR A 303 -8.35 1.59 -18.75
C THR A 303 -7.47 0.67 -17.90
N ALA A 304 -7.95 0.29 -16.72
CA ALA A 304 -7.17 -0.40 -15.72
C ALA A 304 -7.31 -1.92 -15.85
N VAL A 305 -6.24 -2.62 -15.49
CA VAL A 305 -6.17 -4.08 -15.50
C VAL A 305 -5.85 -4.57 -14.09
N LEU A 306 -6.71 -5.44 -13.58
CA LEU A 306 -6.43 -6.30 -12.43
C LEU A 306 -6.22 -7.72 -12.94
N SER A 307 -5.09 -8.33 -12.60
CA SER A 307 -4.80 -9.72 -12.93
C SER A 307 -4.25 -10.46 -11.72
N ASN A 308 -4.36 -11.78 -11.68
CA ASN A 308 -3.91 -12.57 -10.53
C ASN A 308 -2.38 -12.69 -10.46
N GLY A 309 -1.65 -12.20 -11.47
CA GLY A 309 -0.23 -12.49 -11.63
C GLY A 309 -0.01 -14.00 -11.64
N SER A 310 0.73 -14.51 -10.66
CA SER A 310 0.97 -15.94 -10.45
C SER A 310 0.13 -16.55 -9.30
N LEU A 311 -0.82 -15.80 -8.75
CA LEU A 311 -1.67 -16.22 -7.63
C LEU A 311 -2.96 -16.88 -8.10
N SER A 312 -3.74 -17.46 -7.19
CA SER A 312 -4.98 -18.17 -7.54
C SER A 312 -6.13 -17.25 -7.94
N SER A 313 -6.37 -16.20 -7.16
CA SER A 313 -7.49 -15.26 -7.33
C SER A 313 -6.97 -13.83 -7.49
N VAL A 314 -7.73 -12.98 -8.18
CA VAL A 314 -7.48 -11.53 -8.22
C VAL A 314 -8.05 -10.86 -6.98
N ILE A 315 -9.26 -11.27 -6.58
CA ILE A 315 -9.96 -10.72 -5.42
C ILE A 315 -10.36 -11.86 -4.52
N PHE A 316 -9.98 -11.77 -3.25
CA PHE A 316 -10.37 -12.70 -2.20
C PHE A 316 -10.99 -11.91 -1.03
N SER A 317 -12.05 -12.43 -0.41
CA SER A 317 -12.65 -11.78 0.76
C SER A 317 -13.30 -12.75 1.71
N ASN A 318 -13.02 -12.56 3.01
CA ASN A 318 -13.84 -13.06 4.11
C ASN A 318 -14.66 -11.94 4.77
N GLY A 319 -14.54 -10.68 4.31
CA GLY A 319 -15.27 -9.54 4.86
C GLY A 319 -16.72 -9.47 4.38
N THR A 320 -17.59 -8.89 5.20
CA THR A 320 -18.98 -8.54 4.85
C THR A 320 -19.06 -7.12 4.29
N GLY A 321 -20.04 -6.84 3.44
CA GLY A 321 -20.33 -5.47 3.00
C GLY A 321 -19.29 -4.90 2.03
N ILE A 322 -18.52 -5.76 1.37
CA ILE A 322 -17.54 -5.32 0.38
C ILE A 322 -18.24 -4.81 -0.89
N ALA A 323 -17.62 -3.81 -1.53
CA ALA A 323 -18.08 -3.25 -2.79
C ALA A 323 -16.99 -3.37 -3.85
N ILE A 324 -17.33 -3.95 -5.01
CA ILE A 324 -16.42 -4.11 -6.15
C ILE A 324 -17.06 -3.44 -7.36
N THR A 325 -16.36 -2.49 -7.97
CA THR A 325 -16.76 -1.86 -9.23
C THR A 325 -15.69 -2.12 -10.28
N ASN A 326 -16.07 -2.74 -11.40
CA ASN A 326 -15.19 -2.98 -12.52
C ASN A 326 -15.72 -2.29 -13.78
N ALA A 327 -15.01 -1.27 -14.23
CA ALA A 327 -15.18 -0.68 -15.57
C ALA A 327 -14.09 -1.13 -16.55
N GLY A 328 -12.93 -1.58 -16.04
CA GLY A 328 -11.80 -2.06 -16.83
C GLY A 328 -11.80 -3.57 -17.01
N ILE A 329 -10.62 -4.17 -16.92
CA ILE A 329 -10.42 -5.61 -17.08
C ILE A 329 -10.02 -6.24 -15.75
N ILE A 330 -10.74 -7.28 -15.33
CA ILE A 330 -10.31 -8.24 -14.31
C ILE A 330 -10.09 -9.57 -15.02
N GLN A 331 -8.88 -10.11 -14.98
CA GLN A 331 -8.54 -11.30 -15.77
C GLN A 331 -7.61 -12.28 -15.07
N GLY A 332 -7.60 -13.52 -15.56
CA GLY A 332 -6.68 -14.57 -15.14
C GLY A 332 -7.41 -15.71 -14.44
N SER A 333 -6.90 -16.13 -13.28
CA SER A 333 -7.24 -17.30 -12.45
C SER A 333 -6.29 -18.49 -12.61
N ALA A 334 -6.10 -19.25 -11.54
CA ALA A 334 -5.51 -20.58 -11.61
C ALA A 334 -6.58 -21.63 -11.91
N SER A 335 -6.20 -22.74 -12.56
CA SER A 335 -7.12 -23.87 -12.75
C SER A 335 -7.63 -24.37 -11.39
N GLY A 336 -8.91 -24.70 -11.30
CA GLY A 336 -9.63 -25.11 -10.10
C GLY A 336 -10.06 -23.97 -9.17
N THR A 337 -9.80 -22.70 -9.52
CA THR A 337 -10.02 -21.57 -8.61
C THR A 337 -11.00 -20.54 -9.16
N ALA A 338 -11.51 -19.68 -8.27
CA ALA A 338 -12.32 -18.54 -8.67
C ALA A 338 -11.43 -17.30 -8.88
N LEU A 339 -11.69 -16.54 -9.94
CA LEU A 339 -11.02 -15.27 -10.22
C LEU A 339 -11.38 -14.23 -9.14
N ILE A 340 -12.66 -14.17 -8.77
CA ILE A 340 -13.21 -13.39 -7.65
C ILE A 340 -13.85 -14.38 -6.66
N ALA A 341 -13.30 -14.48 -5.46
CA ALA A 341 -13.73 -15.42 -4.41
C ALA A 341 -14.21 -14.68 -3.15
N LEU A 342 -15.51 -14.75 -2.86
CA LEU A 342 -16.15 -13.98 -1.80
C LEU A 342 -16.86 -14.92 -0.81
N ALA A 343 -16.48 -14.91 0.47
CA ALA A 343 -17.12 -15.78 1.45
C ALA A 343 -18.48 -15.26 1.91
N ASN A 344 -18.64 -13.94 2.00
CA ASN A 344 -19.78 -13.27 2.63
C ASN A 344 -20.49 -12.32 1.66
N ALA A 345 -21.51 -11.62 2.17
CA ALA A 345 -22.30 -10.70 1.38
C ALA A 345 -21.47 -9.58 0.76
N ALA A 346 -21.70 -9.35 -0.54
CA ALA A 346 -20.93 -8.44 -1.37
C ALA A 346 -21.81 -7.78 -2.43
N THR A 347 -21.42 -6.58 -2.85
CA THR A 347 -21.95 -5.94 -4.06
C THR A 347 -20.88 -5.90 -5.13
N LEU A 348 -21.21 -6.34 -6.34
CA LEU A 348 -20.33 -6.30 -7.50
C LEU A 348 -21.03 -5.62 -8.67
N VAL A 349 -20.43 -4.58 -9.22
CA VAL A 349 -20.89 -3.90 -10.43
C VAL A 349 -19.85 -4.10 -11.52
N ASN A 350 -20.22 -4.76 -12.61
CA ASN A 350 -19.37 -4.96 -13.78
C ASN A 350 -19.94 -4.21 -14.99
N SER A 351 -19.26 -3.16 -15.41
CA SER A 351 -19.45 -2.50 -16.71
C SER A 351 -18.31 -2.79 -17.70
N GLY A 352 -17.21 -3.37 -17.22
CA GLY A 352 -16.07 -3.80 -18.04
C GLY A 352 -16.05 -5.30 -18.34
N LEU A 353 -14.84 -5.88 -18.35
CA LEU A 353 -14.61 -7.30 -18.59
C LEU A 353 -14.16 -8.01 -17.30
N ILE A 354 -14.80 -9.11 -16.96
CA ILE A 354 -14.33 -10.13 -16.02
C ILE A 354 -14.06 -11.40 -16.82
N SER A 355 -12.82 -11.88 -16.86
CA SER A 355 -12.38 -12.97 -17.75
C SER A 355 -11.63 -14.07 -16.99
N ALA A 356 -12.31 -15.19 -16.74
CA ALA A 356 -11.77 -16.43 -16.20
C ALA A 356 -11.83 -17.53 -17.25
N ASN A 357 -11.09 -17.35 -18.36
CA ASN A 357 -11.18 -18.26 -19.51
C ASN A 357 -10.23 -19.47 -19.42
N GLN A 358 -9.67 -19.74 -18.25
CA GLN A 358 -8.79 -20.90 -18.01
C GLN A 358 -9.61 -22.20 -17.98
N THR A 359 -8.99 -23.33 -18.34
CA THR A 359 -9.64 -24.63 -18.58
C THR A 359 -10.71 -25.01 -17.56
N GLN A 360 -10.41 -24.93 -16.26
CA GLN A 360 -11.37 -25.13 -15.18
C GLN A 360 -11.28 -23.93 -14.25
N SER A 361 -12.12 -22.92 -14.43
CA SER A 361 -12.10 -21.74 -13.56
C SER A 361 -13.51 -21.20 -13.34
N THR A 362 -13.67 -20.44 -12.26
CA THR A 362 -14.93 -19.76 -11.96
C THR A 362 -14.69 -18.25 -12.05
N GLY A 363 -15.51 -17.51 -12.79
CA GLY A 363 -15.39 -16.05 -12.84
C GLY A 363 -15.63 -15.44 -11.47
N ILE A 364 -16.83 -15.65 -10.92
CA ILE A 364 -17.23 -15.14 -9.62
C ILE A 364 -17.76 -16.30 -8.78
N SER A 365 -17.20 -16.50 -7.59
CA SER A 365 -17.69 -17.46 -6.61
C SER A 365 -18.05 -16.72 -5.33
N VAL A 366 -19.29 -16.89 -4.87
CA VAL A 366 -19.80 -16.33 -3.62
C VAL A 366 -20.35 -17.44 -2.75
N SER A 367 -19.85 -17.60 -1.53
CA SER A 367 -20.40 -18.57 -0.58
C SER A 367 -21.65 -18.05 0.11
N GLY A 368 -21.66 -16.76 0.50
CA GLY A 368 -22.85 -16.04 0.98
C GLY A 368 -23.77 -15.58 -0.15
N SER A 369 -24.64 -14.60 0.14
CA SER A 369 -25.53 -13.97 -0.84
C SER A 369 -24.93 -12.67 -1.37
N ALA A 370 -24.87 -12.49 -2.69
CA ALA A 370 -24.36 -11.27 -3.32
C ALA A 370 -25.41 -10.53 -4.16
N ILE A 371 -25.16 -9.25 -4.39
CA ILE A 371 -25.83 -8.45 -5.42
C ILE A 371 -24.82 -8.20 -6.53
N ILE A 372 -25.09 -8.73 -7.72
CA ILE A 372 -24.23 -8.61 -8.89
C ILE A 372 -25.00 -7.88 -9.97
N THR A 373 -24.48 -6.74 -10.44
CA THR A 373 -25.00 -6.01 -11.60
C THR A 373 -24.00 -6.09 -12.73
N ASN A 374 -24.40 -6.66 -13.86
CA ASN A 374 -23.56 -6.80 -15.04
C ASN A 374 -24.15 -6.07 -16.23
N SER A 375 -23.51 -4.97 -16.64
CA SER A 375 -23.74 -4.32 -17.94
C SER A 375 -22.57 -4.54 -18.92
N GLY A 376 -21.46 -5.11 -18.44
CA GLY A 376 -20.30 -5.48 -19.24
C GLY A 376 -20.31 -6.95 -19.65
N THR A 377 -19.13 -7.57 -19.65
CA THR A 377 -18.95 -9.00 -19.97
C THR A 377 -18.36 -9.77 -18.78
N ILE A 378 -18.98 -10.88 -18.42
CA ILE A 378 -18.43 -11.90 -17.53
C ILE A 378 -18.23 -13.18 -18.35
N SER A 379 -16.97 -13.60 -18.51
CA SER A 379 -16.57 -14.69 -19.39
C SER A 379 -15.83 -15.77 -18.63
N ALA A 380 -16.28 -17.02 -18.76
CA ALA A 380 -15.55 -18.20 -18.32
C ALA A 380 -15.65 -19.32 -19.36
N THR A 381 -14.95 -19.14 -20.48
CA THR A 381 -15.05 -20.00 -21.68
C THR A 381 -14.09 -21.19 -21.67
N GLY A 382 -13.38 -21.45 -20.57
CA GLY A 382 -12.65 -22.71 -20.42
C GLY A 382 -13.58 -23.91 -20.51
N THR A 383 -13.05 -25.09 -20.88
CA THR A 383 -13.80 -26.35 -21.07
C THR A 383 -14.74 -26.68 -19.89
N LEU A 384 -14.27 -26.42 -18.67
CA LEU A 384 -14.99 -26.57 -17.41
C LEU A 384 -15.14 -25.23 -16.70
N GLY A 385 -15.27 -24.14 -17.46
CA GLY A 385 -15.51 -22.79 -16.94
C GLY A 385 -16.91 -22.65 -16.36
N GLN A 386 -17.09 -21.73 -15.42
CA GLN A 386 -18.39 -21.28 -14.92
C GLN A 386 -18.31 -19.77 -14.69
N ALA A 387 -19.22 -19.00 -15.26
CA ALA A 387 -19.14 -17.55 -15.13
C ALA A 387 -19.41 -17.13 -13.69
N MET A 388 -20.46 -17.68 -13.07
CA MET A 388 -20.85 -17.35 -11.70
C MET A 388 -21.36 -18.57 -10.92
N MET A 389 -20.96 -18.63 -9.64
CA MET A 389 -21.47 -19.54 -8.63
C MET A 389 -21.84 -18.73 -7.38
N LEU A 390 -23.11 -18.71 -7.01
CA LEU A 390 -23.64 -18.02 -5.84
C LEU A 390 -24.26 -19.06 -4.88
N ALA A 391 -23.44 -19.69 -4.05
CA ALA A 391 -23.85 -20.84 -3.23
C ALA A 391 -24.94 -20.48 -2.20
N GLY A 392 -24.89 -19.28 -1.63
CA GLY A 392 -25.93 -18.75 -0.73
C GLY A 392 -27.11 -18.08 -1.45
N GLY A 393 -27.16 -18.16 -2.79
CA GLY A 393 -28.11 -17.43 -3.62
C GLY A 393 -27.75 -15.96 -3.79
N GLY A 394 -28.75 -15.10 -4.01
CA GLY A 394 -28.57 -13.66 -4.15
C GLY A 394 -29.26 -13.10 -5.39
N THR A 395 -28.88 -11.88 -5.77
CA THR A 395 -29.46 -11.17 -6.91
C THR A 395 -28.42 -10.96 -8.00
N VAL A 396 -28.75 -11.36 -9.22
CA VAL A 396 -28.02 -11.00 -10.43
C VAL A 396 -28.92 -10.12 -11.28
N VAL A 397 -28.49 -8.92 -11.63
CA VAL A 397 -29.11 -8.05 -12.62
C VAL A 397 -28.19 -8.02 -13.84
N ASN A 398 -28.67 -8.55 -14.96
CA ASN A 398 -27.90 -8.58 -16.19
C ASN A 398 -28.54 -7.66 -17.24
N SER A 399 -27.68 -6.88 -17.89
CA SER A 399 -27.98 -6.10 -19.10
C SER A 399 -26.85 -6.20 -20.13
N GLY A 400 -25.79 -6.96 -19.83
CA GLY A 400 -24.68 -7.29 -20.73
C GLY A 400 -24.55 -8.79 -20.96
N THR A 401 -23.31 -9.26 -21.09
CA THR A 401 -22.99 -10.65 -21.44
C THR A 401 -22.50 -11.45 -20.24
N ILE A 402 -23.05 -12.65 -20.05
CA ILE A 402 -22.54 -13.67 -19.12
C ILE A 402 -22.39 -14.96 -19.90
N GLN A 403 -21.18 -15.51 -19.99
CA GLN A 403 -20.93 -16.67 -20.84
C GLN A 403 -20.04 -17.73 -20.22
N THR A 404 -20.42 -18.99 -20.50
CA THR A 404 -19.53 -20.14 -20.43
C THR A 404 -19.66 -20.98 -21.70
N GLN A 405 -18.62 -21.73 -22.02
CA GLN A 405 -18.64 -22.76 -23.08
C GLN A 405 -18.74 -24.17 -22.49
N SER A 406 -18.82 -24.31 -21.17
CA SER A 406 -18.93 -25.61 -20.54
C SER A 406 -20.29 -26.24 -20.83
N THR A 407 -20.29 -27.51 -21.22
CA THR A 407 -21.49 -28.36 -21.28
C THR A 407 -21.81 -29.02 -19.94
N PHE A 408 -20.86 -29.00 -19.00
CA PHE A 408 -20.97 -29.63 -17.68
C PHE A 408 -21.37 -28.63 -16.58
N ARG A 409 -21.02 -27.36 -16.73
CA ARG A 409 -21.28 -26.31 -15.74
C ARG A 409 -22.24 -25.27 -16.30
N SER A 410 -23.05 -24.69 -15.42
CA SER A 410 -23.93 -23.57 -15.74
C SER A 410 -23.13 -22.28 -15.94
N ALA A 411 -23.62 -21.37 -16.78
CA ALA A 411 -23.15 -19.99 -16.82
C ALA A 411 -23.36 -19.34 -15.45
N ILE A 412 -24.55 -19.53 -14.88
CA ILE A 412 -24.91 -19.03 -13.55
C ILE A 412 -25.47 -20.20 -12.74
N ALA A 413 -24.87 -20.49 -11.59
CA ALA A 413 -25.42 -21.43 -10.62
C ALA A 413 -25.76 -20.70 -9.32
N PHE A 414 -27.04 -20.61 -9.00
CA PHE A 414 -27.51 -20.23 -7.68
C PHE A 414 -27.69 -21.48 -6.82
N GLY A 415 -27.13 -21.47 -5.61
CA GLY A 415 -27.30 -22.52 -4.62
C GLY A 415 -28.60 -22.39 -3.83
N ALA A 416 -28.62 -22.92 -2.60
CA ALA A 416 -29.83 -22.97 -1.78
C ALA A 416 -30.11 -21.60 -1.14
N GLY A 417 -31.02 -20.83 -1.75
CA GLY A 417 -31.49 -19.53 -1.24
C GLY A 417 -32.53 -18.93 -2.17
N ASN A 418 -33.26 -17.91 -1.71
CA ASN A 418 -34.24 -17.18 -2.53
C ASN A 418 -33.52 -16.33 -3.57
N SER A 419 -33.21 -16.92 -4.72
CA SER A 419 -32.35 -16.32 -5.73
C SER A 419 -33.15 -15.52 -6.74
N ARG A 420 -32.54 -14.47 -7.27
CA ARG A 420 -33.17 -13.59 -8.22
C ARG A 420 -32.25 -13.34 -9.40
N LEU A 421 -32.71 -13.68 -10.60
CA LEU A 421 -32.07 -13.27 -11.84
C LEU A 421 -33.00 -12.26 -12.52
N ALA A 422 -32.57 -11.01 -12.65
CA ALA A 422 -33.22 -10.01 -13.48
C ALA A 422 -32.47 -9.86 -14.80
N ILE A 423 -33.19 -9.92 -15.92
CA ILE A 423 -32.64 -9.70 -17.25
C ILE A 423 -33.39 -8.57 -17.96
N SER A 424 -32.66 -7.73 -18.69
CA SER A 424 -33.21 -6.74 -19.63
C SER A 424 -32.92 -7.11 -21.09
N GLY A 425 -33.46 -6.38 -22.08
CA GLY A 425 -33.28 -6.68 -23.50
C GLY A 425 -31.84 -6.68 -24.03
N GLY A 426 -30.89 -6.08 -23.31
CA GLY A 426 -29.45 -6.19 -23.62
C GLY A 426 -28.78 -7.47 -23.11
N SER A 427 -29.50 -8.28 -22.33
CA SER A 427 -28.95 -9.48 -21.70
C SER A 427 -28.60 -10.56 -22.70
N VAL A 428 -27.36 -11.03 -22.64
CA VAL A 428 -26.90 -12.22 -23.34
C VAL A 428 -26.36 -13.21 -22.31
N ILE A 429 -27.03 -14.36 -22.16
CA ILE A 429 -26.54 -15.45 -21.30
C ILE A 429 -26.27 -16.67 -22.18
N ILE A 430 -24.99 -17.07 -22.27
CA ILE A 430 -24.55 -18.25 -23.02
C ILE A 430 -24.19 -19.35 -22.03
N GLY A 431 -24.98 -20.43 -22.04
CA GLY A 431 -24.91 -21.53 -21.10
C GLY A 431 -26.15 -21.62 -20.20
N LYS A 432 -26.23 -22.67 -19.39
CA LYS A 432 -27.37 -22.90 -18.48
C LYS A 432 -27.40 -21.92 -17.32
N VAL A 433 -28.59 -21.62 -16.83
CA VAL A 433 -28.83 -20.97 -15.54
C VAL A 433 -29.60 -21.96 -14.67
N THR A 434 -29.05 -22.27 -13.51
CA THR A 434 -29.64 -23.21 -12.55
C THR A 434 -29.85 -22.51 -11.22
N ALA A 435 -31.04 -22.61 -10.65
CA ALA A 435 -31.34 -22.13 -9.31
C ALA A 435 -31.83 -23.27 -8.41
N ALA A 436 -31.09 -23.59 -7.35
CA ALA A 436 -31.50 -24.58 -6.37
C ALA A 436 -32.39 -23.98 -5.28
N GLY A 437 -33.11 -24.81 -4.51
CA GLY A 437 -34.01 -24.35 -3.45
C GLY A 437 -35.36 -23.85 -3.96
N THR A 438 -36.03 -23.04 -3.15
CA THR A 438 -37.40 -22.52 -3.37
C THR A 438 -37.39 -21.00 -3.38
N GLY A 439 -38.44 -20.37 -3.94
CA GLY A 439 -38.58 -18.92 -3.94
C GLY A 439 -37.69 -18.18 -4.94
N ASN A 440 -37.16 -18.90 -5.93
CA ASN A 440 -36.32 -18.36 -6.99
C ASN A 440 -37.17 -17.62 -8.03
N VAL A 441 -36.75 -16.41 -8.39
CA VAL A 441 -37.44 -15.52 -9.31
C VAL A 441 -36.58 -15.24 -10.53
N LEU A 442 -37.13 -15.51 -11.71
CA LEU A 442 -36.65 -14.94 -12.97
C LEU A 442 -37.46 -13.68 -13.25
N GLU A 443 -36.83 -12.52 -13.20
CA GLU A 443 -37.46 -11.25 -13.52
C GLU A 443 -37.07 -10.78 -14.93
N LEU A 444 -38.09 -10.41 -15.70
CA LEU A 444 -37.98 -9.77 -16.99
C LEU A 444 -38.22 -8.28 -16.81
N ASP A 445 -37.19 -7.47 -16.95
CA ASP A 445 -37.19 -6.03 -16.66
C ASP A 445 -36.81 -5.20 -17.90
N GLY A 446 -37.06 -3.89 -17.87
CA GLY A 446 -36.73 -2.97 -18.95
C GLY A 446 -37.43 -3.26 -20.28
N ALA A 447 -36.84 -2.81 -21.39
CA ALA A 447 -37.32 -3.15 -22.74
C ALA A 447 -36.97 -4.61 -23.05
N GLY A 448 -37.97 -5.43 -23.31
CA GLY A 448 -37.83 -6.86 -23.56
C GLY A 448 -37.73 -7.25 -25.03
N THR A 449 -37.31 -8.49 -25.27
CA THR A 449 -37.45 -9.17 -26.56
C THR A 449 -38.19 -10.49 -26.35
N THR A 450 -37.62 -11.62 -26.75
CA THR A 450 -38.20 -12.94 -26.54
C THR A 450 -37.38 -13.69 -25.48
N LEU A 451 -38.04 -14.14 -24.41
CA LEU A 451 -37.47 -15.17 -23.55
C LEU A 451 -37.77 -16.55 -24.17
N SER A 452 -36.72 -17.34 -24.36
CA SER A 452 -36.80 -18.76 -24.71
C SER A 452 -35.96 -19.60 -23.76
N GLY A 453 -36.19 -20.90 -23.75
CA GLY A 453 -35.45 -21.85 -22.93
C GLY A 453 -35.85 -21.85 -21.45
N PHE A 454 -37.02 -21.34 -21.07
CA PHE A 454 -37.54 -21.54 -19.72
C PHE A 454 -37.79 -23.04 -19.47
N GLY A 455 -37.32 -23.54 -18.34
CA GLY A 455 -37.34 -24.98 -18.02
C GLY A 455 -36.23 -25.80 -18.69
N THR A 456 -35.43 -25.23 -19.60
CA THR A 456 -34.28 -25.92 -20.23
C THR A 456 -32.97 -25.17 -20.01
N GLN A 457 -32.85 -23.94 -20.51
CA GLN A 457 -31.76 -23.02 -20.21
C GLN A 457 -31.90 -22.44 -18.81
N TYR A 458 -33.09 -21.95 -18.45
CA TYR A 458 -33.40 -21.37 -17.12
C TYR A 458 -34.16 -22.39 -16.30
N THR A 459 -33.50 -23.01 -15.32
CA THR A 459 -34.07 -24.12 -14.53
C THR A 459 -34.10 -23.77 -13.04
N GLY A 460 -35.10 -24.32 -12.34
CA GLY A 460 -35.23 -24.16 -10.89
C GLY A 460 -35.76 -22.81 -10.40
N PHE A 461 -36.29 -21.98 -11.32
CA PHE A 461 -37.07 -20.79 -10.98
C PHE A 461 -38.54 -21.17 -10.76
N GLN A 462 -39.11 -20.76 -9.63
CA GLN A 462 -40.51 -21.04 -9.30
C GLN A 462 -41.47 -19.93 -9.78
N THR A 463 -40.94 -18.72 -9.99
CA THR A 463 -41.71 -17.56 -10.41
C THR A 463 -41.03 -16.89 -11.59
N ILE A 464 -41.83 -16.54 -12.60
CA ILE A 464 -41.45 -15.55 -13.62
C ILE A 464 -42.21 -14.28 -13.29
N ASN A 465 -41.48 -13.17 -13.15
CA ASN A 465 -42.06 -11.86 -12.92
C ASN A 465 -41.79 -10.96 -14.13
N VAL A 466 -42.83 -10.39 -14.73
CA VAL A 466 -42.69 -9.54 -15.91
C VAL A 466 -42.95 -8.09 -15.51
N LYS A 467 -41.88 -7.33 -15.27
CA LYS A 467 -41.98 -5.88 -14.96
C LYS A 467 -41.72 -4.98 -16.16
N GLY A 468 -40.95 -5.47 -17.12
CA GLY A 468 -40.58 -4.76 -18.33
C GLY A 468 -41.66 -4.79 -19.41
N ASN A 469 -41.55 -3.90 -20.40
CA ASN A 469 -42.46 -3.83 -21.55
C ASN A 469 -41.88 -4.58 -22.75
N GLY A 470 -42.74 -5.22 -23.56
CA GLY A 470 -42.35 -5.83 -24.85
C GLY A 470 -41.78 -7.25 -24.77
N TRP A 471 -41.85 -7.91 -23.62
CA TRP A 471 -41.43 -9.30 -23.47
C TRP A 471 -42.41 -10.28 -24.12
N VAL A 472 -41.87 -11.22 -24.89
CA VAL A 472 -42.58 -12.37 -25.46
C VAL A 472 -42.03 -13.65 -24.82
N LEU A 473 -42.90 -14.52 -24.32
CA LEU A 473 -42.54 -15.83 -23.78
C LEU A 473 -42.75 -16.87 -24.88
N ALA A 474 -41.67 -17.47 -25.40
CA ALA A 474 -41.74 -18.40 -26.52
C ALA A 474 -42.02 -19.87 -26.10
N ASP A 475 -41.82 -20.20 -24.83
CA ASP A 475 -41.96 -21.57 -24.33
C ASP A 475 -43.37 -21.86 -23.80
N THR A 476 -43.77 -23.14 -23.86
CA THR A 476 -45.01 -23.60 -23.22
C THR A 476 -44.80 -23.68 -21.72
N LEU A 477 -45.44 -22.77 -20.97
CA LEU A 477 -45.35 -22.71 -19.52
C LEU A 477 -46.33 -23.73 -18.90
N THR A 478 -45.81 -24.67 -18.14
CA THR A 478 -46.60 -25.78 -17.57
C THR A 478 -47.05 -25.55 -16.13
N ASN A 479 -46.84 -24.37 -15.53
CA ASN A 479 -47.27 -24.09 -14.16
C ASN A 479 -47.69 -22.63 -13.87
N THR A 480 -48.62 -22.50 -12.91
CA THR A 480 -49.45 -21.38 -12.43
C THR A 480 -48.77 -20.11 -11.88
N ASN A 481 -47.48 -19.84 -12.15
CA ASN A 481 -46.71 -18.84 -11.38
C ASN A 481 -46.14 -17.67 -12.22
N ILE A 482 -46.94 -17.11 -13.13
CA ILE A 482 -46.66 -15.79 -13.70
C ILE A 482 -47.34 -14.76 -12.80
N LEU A 483 -46.55 -13.91 -12.14
CA LEU A 483 -47.07 -12.62 -11.68
C LEU A 483 -46.80 -11.62 -12.80
N MET A 484 -47.88 -11.12 -13.40
CA MET A 484 -47.85 -9.97 -14.32
C MET A 484 -48.03 -8.68 -13.55
#